data_AF-A0A139R325-F1
#
_entry.id   AF-A0A139R325-F1
#
_cell.length_a   1.000
_cell.length_b   1.000
_cell.length_c   1.000
_cell.angle_alpha   90.00
_cell.angle_beta   90.00
_cell.angle_gamma   90.00
#
_symmetry.space_group_name_H-M   'P 1'
#
loop_
_entity.id
_entity.type
_entity.pdbx_description
1 polymer ?
#
loop_
_entity_poly.entity_id
_entity_poly.type
_entity_poly.pdbx_seq_one_letter_code
_entity_poly.pdbx_strand_id
1 'polypeptide(L)' 'MAEDYTLDELATVPLKELANFIQKLGRGRFKASEKLAKAIQAARFLPSF' A
#
# COMPACT_ATOMS: atom_id res chain seq x y z
N MET A 1 15.27 -0.95 -11.95
CA MET A 1 14.75 -2.23 -11.43
C MET A 1 13.58 -1.87 -10.54
N ALA A 2 12.40 -2.46 -10.75
CA ALA A 2 11.30 -2.29 -9.80
C ALA A 2 11.57 -3.19 -8.60
N GLU A 3 11.38 -2.67 -7.40
CA GLU A 3 11.46 -3.46 -6.17
C GLU A 3 10.14 -4.21 -5.99
N ASP A 4 10.22 -5.52 -5.82
CA ASP A 4 9.07 -6.36 -5.51
C ASP A 4 8.78 -6.31 -4.01
N TYR A 5 7.52 -6.10 -3.65
CA TYR A 5 7.07 -6.06 -2.26
C TYR A 5 5.94 -7.07 -2.07
N THR A 6 6.00 -7.87 -1.01
CA THR A 6 4.89 -8.76 -0.66
C THR A 6 3.78 -7.99 0.07
N LEU A 7 2.55 -8.53 0.01
CA LEU A 7 1.40 -7.97 0.73
C LEU A 7 1.61 -7.94 2.24
N ASP A 8 2.28 -8.96 2.80
CA ASP A 8 2.53 -9.03 4.25
C ASP A 8 3.52 -7.96 4.70
N GLU A 9 4.59 -7.73 3.92
CA GLU A 9 5.55 -6.65 4.16
C GLU A 9 4.85 -5.28 4.15
N LEU A 10 4.09 -4.97 3.10
CA LEU A 10 3.37 -3.70 2.99
C LEU A 10 2.34 -3.51 4.11
N ALA A 11 1.74 -4.59 4.60
CA ALA A 11 0.75 -4.53 5.66
C ALA A 11 1.34 -4.29 7.05
N THR A 12 2.65 -4.51 7.24
CA THR A 12 3.35 -4.14 8.49
C THR A 12 3.70 -2.65 8.55
N VAL A 13 3.67 -1.96 7.41
CA VAL A 13 4.00 -0.54 7.32
C VAL A 13 2.84 0.30 7.88
N PRO A 14 3.11 1.31 8.73
CA PRO A 14 2.08 2.24 9.21
C PRO A 14 1.33 2.89 8.05
N LEU A 15 0.01 3.05 8.18
CA LEU A 15 -0.86 3.51 7.08
C LEU A 15 -0.35 4.81 6.42
N LYS A 16 0.09 5.77 7.23
CA LYS A 16 0.60 7.07 6.76
C LYS A 16 1.92 6.94 5.99
N GLU A 17 2.80 6.06 6.45
CA GLU A 17 4.07 5.74 5.78
C GLU A 17 3.82 5.03 4.46
N LEU A 18 2.91 4.06 4.45
CA LEU A 18 2.51 3.33 3.24
C LEU A 18 1.86 4.26 2.20
N ALA A 19 1.00 5.18 2.65
CA ALA A 19 0.38 6.17 1.77
C ALA A 19 1.43 7.12 1.15
N ASN A 20 2.42 7.56 1.94
CA ASN A 20 3.54 8.35 1.44
C ASN A 20 4.42 7.56 0.47
N PHE A 21 4.69 6.29 0.77
CA PHE A 21 5.48 5.39 -0.07
C PHE A 21 4.83 5.15 -1.44
N ILE A 22 3.55 4.75 -1.45
CA ILE A 22 2.74 4.61 -2.68
C ILE A 22 2.76 5.90 -3.48
N GLN A 23 2.67 7.03 -2.80
CA GLN A 23 2.62 8.31 -3.49
C GLN A 23 3.98 8.74 -4.08
N LYS A 24 5.09 8.37 -3.43
CA LYS A 24 6.44 8.49 -4.00
C LYS A 24 6.59 7.61 -5.25
N LEU A 25 6.13 6.35 -5.21
CA LEU A 25 6.15 5.44 -6.35
C LEU A 25 5.34 5.99 -7.54
N GLY A 26 4.16 6.53 -7.27
CA GLY A 26 3.31 7.17 -8.27
C GLY A 26 3.82 8.53 -8.76
N ARG A 27 4.90 9.06 -8.19
CA ARG A 27 5.41 10.43 -8.42
C ARG A 27 4.31 11.48 -8.27
N GLY A 28 3.51 11.37 -7.21
CA GLY A 28 2.44 12.32 -6.91
C GLY A 28 1.10 12.06 -7.65
N ARG A 29 0.99 11.01 -8.47
CA ARG A 29 -0.19 10.78 -9.33
C ARG A 29 -1.38 10.15 -8.61
N PHE A 30 -1.19 9.53 -7.43
CA PHE A 30 -2.29 8.90 -6.71
C PHE A 30 -3.06 9.93 -5.87
N LYS A 31 -4.20 10.38 -6.38
CA LYS A 31 -5.09 11.34 -5.69
C LYS A 31 -5.64 10.84 -4.33
N ALA A 32 -5.58 9.54 -4.07
CA ALA A 32 -6.12 8.92 -2.86
C ALA A 32 -5.19 7.83 -2.32
N SER A 33 -3.90 8.17 -2.16
CA SER A 33 -2.87 7.22 -1.68
C SER A 33 -3.20 6.58 -0.32
N GLU A 34 -3.85 7.31 0.61
CA GLU A 34 -4.34 6.73 1.86
C GLU A 34 -5.46 5.69 1.67
N LYS A 35 -6.38 5.91 0.73
CA LYS A 35 -7.41 4.90 0.42
C LYS A 35 -6.79 3.66 -0.20
N LEU A 36 -5.78 3.84 -1.05
CA LEU A 36 -5.03 2.73 -1.64
C LEU A 36 -4.27 1.93 -0.56
N ALA A 37 -3.57 2.63 0.33
CA ALA A 37 -2.86 2.03 1.47
C ALA A 37 -3.81 1.22 2.37
N LYS A 38 -5.00 1.75 2.66
CA LYS A 38 -6.03 1.02 3.41
C LYS A 38 -6.50 -0.22 2.67
N ALA A 39 -6.72 -0.15 1.36
CA ALA A 39 -7.17 -1.30 0.58
C ALA A 39 -6.11 -2.43 0.57
N ILE A 40 -4.83 -2.07 0.46
CA ILE A 40 -3.71 -3.03 0.53
C ILE A 40 -3.65 -3.69 1.91
N GLN A 41 -3.77 -2.93 2.99
CA GLN A 41 -3.83 -3.48 4.34
C GLN A 41 -5.07 -4.36 4.56
N ALA A 42 -6.23 -3.97 4.00
CA ALA A 42 -7.46 -4.74 4.11
C ALA A 42 -7.40 -6.06 3.32
N ALA A 43 -6.70 -6.09 2.18
CA ALA A 43 -6.53 -7.30 1.38
C ALA A 43 -5.83 -8.42 2.16
N ARG A 44 -4.98 -8.09 3.14
CA ARG A 44 -4.39 -9.07 4.08
C ARG A 44 -5.43 -9.79 4.93
N PHE A 45 -6.54 -9.13 5.25
CA PHE A 45 -7.59 -9.65 6.14
C PHE A 45 -8.77 -10.25 5.39
N LEU A 46 -8.77 -10.23 4.05
CA LEU A 46 -9.81 -10.91 3.28
C LEU A 46 -9.54 -12.42 3.34
N PRO A 47 -10.43 -13.22 3.97
CA PRO A 47 -10.37 -14.66 3.78
C PRO A 47 -10.55 -14.94 2.29
N SER A 48 -9.66 -15.75 1.72
CA SER A 48 -9.84 -16.26 0.36
C SER A 48 -11.18 -16.99 0.31
N PHE A 49 -12.16 -16.41 -0.39
CA PHE A 49 -13.45 -17.05 -0.69
C PHE A 49 -13.26 -18.15 -1.74
#